data_AF-A0A1I5NMI8-F1
#
_entry.id   AF-A0A1I5NMI8-F1
#
_cell.length_a   1.000
_cell.length_b   1.000
_cell.length_c   1.000
_cell.angle_alpha   90.00
_cell.angle_beta   90.00
_cell.angle_gamma   90.00
#
_symmetry.space_group_name_H-M   'P 1'
#
loop_
_entity.id
_entity.type
_entity.pdbx_description
1 polymer ?
#
loop_
_entity_poly.entity_id
_entity_poly.type
_entity_poly.pdbx_seq_one_letter_code
_entity_poly.pdbx_strand_id
1 'polypeptide(L)'
;MPFLSIILGQRLGLDVVPAMAPLHVFVKFTDNAGKTWNLEAISGAGAARDQHYRDLLPITDEAVANGVFLAPLTNEQSVAVIAAVVVEELIAEGSYHDAMAVADILIEHYPMFAYIMVKKATASYHLLRTEFHEKYPTAQNVPEDQRPYLAYLQRVNQSMFDRAESLGWRSLQR
;
A
#
# COMPACT_ATOMS: atom_id res chain seq x y z
N MET A 1 10.41 0.71 12.64
CA MET A 1 11.58 -0.17 12.93
C MET A 1 11.46 -1.65 12.53
N PRO A 2 10.40 -2.16 11.87
CA PRO A 2 10.26 -3.61 11.61
C PRO A 2 11.37 -4.17 10.71
N PHE A 3 11.74 -3.45 9.63
CA PHE A 3 12.76 -3.91 8.68
C PHE A 3 14.15 -4.09 9.29
N LEU A 4 14.57 -3.25 10.25
CA LEU A 4 15.85 -3.47 10.94
C LEU A 4 15.84 -4.79 11.72
N SER A 5 14.74 -5.09 12.40
CA SER A 5 14.58 -6.36 13.15
C SER A 5 14.61 -7.55 12.21
N ILE A 6 13.97 -7.44 11.05
CA ILE A 6 13.96 -8.47 10.00
C ILE A 6 15.38 -8.70 9.46
N ILE A 7 16.11 -7.64 9.09
CA ILE A 7 17.48 -7.75 8.57
C ILE A 7 18.40 -8.43 9.58
N LEU A 8 18.33 -8.03 10.86
CA LEU A 8 19.14 -8.63 11.91
C LEU A 8 18.76 -10.09 12.15
N GLY A 9 17.47 -10.42 12.21
CA GLY A 9 17.01 -11.79 12.39
C GLY A 9 17.43 -12.71 11.24
N GLN A 10 17.26 -12.27 10.00
CA GLN A 10 17.72 -13.00 8.81
C GLN A 10 19.25 -13.19 8.83
N ARG A 11 20.02 -12.18 9.26
CA ARG A 11 21.49 -12.29 9.38
C ARG A 11 21.93 -13.33 10.41
N LEU A 12 21.10 -13.54 11.44
CA LEU A 12 21.28 -14.56 12.48
C LEU A 12 20.72 -15.94 12.08
N GLY A 13 20.15 -16.08 10.88
CA GLY A 13 19.58 -17.33 10.39
C GLY A 13 18.17 -17.63 10.91
N LEU A 14 17.46 -16.64 11.44
CA LEU A 14 16.06 -16.78 11.82
C LEU A 14 15.14 -16.63 10.61
N ASP A 15 14.07 -17.42 10.58
CA ASP A 15 12.99 -17.25 9.61
C ASP A 15 12.09 -16.08 10.02
N VAL A 16 12.48 -14.87 9.58
CA VAL A 16 11.72 -13.64 9.81
C VAL A 16 11.40 -12.94 8.50
N VAL A 17 10.15 -12.55 8.35
CA VAL A 17 9.62 -11.86 7.16
C VAL A 17 8.70 -10.71 7.59
N PRO A 18 8.54 -9.66 6.76
CA PRO A 18 7.55 -8.63 7.04
C PRO A 18 6.14 -9.13 6.77
N ALA A 19 5.18 -8.50 7.43
CA ALA A 19 3.76 -8.59 7.15
C ALA A 19 3.13 -7.21 7.30
N MET A 20 2.00 -6.97 6.64
CA MET A 20 1.33 -5.67 6.66
C MET A 20 0.02 -5.70 7.43
N ALA A 21 -0.29 -4.57 8.03
CA ALA A 21 -1.62 -4.15 8.47
C ALA A 21 -1.89 -2.73 7.91
N PRO A 22 -3.11 -2.18 8.01
CA PRO A 22 -3.39 -0.82 7.52
C PRO A 22 -2.39 0.20 8.06
N LEU A 23 -1.63 0.83 7.14
CA LEU A 23 -0.57 1.83 7.44
C LEU A 23 0.53 1.33 8.40
N HIS A 24 0.75 0.02 8.48
CA HIS A 24 1.69 -0.57 9.43
C HIS A 24 2.40 -1.80 8.85
N VAL A 25 3.65 -1.97 9.23
CA VAL A 25 4.46 -3.15 8.92
C VAL A 25 4.95 -3.74 10.23
N PHE A 26 4.81 -5.04 10.38
CA PHE A 26 5.26 -5.80 11.55
C PHE A 26 6.05 -7.03 11.11
N VAL A 27 6.62 -7.76 12.08
CA VAL A 27 7.48 -8.93 11.81
C VAL A 27 6.68 -10.20 12.01
N LYS A 28 6.81 -11.16 11.10
CA LYS A 28 6.45 -12.57 11.33
C LYS A 28 7.72 -13.39 11.52
N PHE A 29 7.77 -14.16 12.59
CA PHE A 29 8.85 -15.08 12.91
C PHE A 29 8.32 -16.51 12.93
N THR A 30 8.91 -17.42 12.17
CA THR A 30 8.59 -18.86 12.24
C THR A 30 9.63 -19.56 13.09
N ASP A 31 9.18 -20.22 14.16
CA ASP A 31 10.08 -20.98 15.03
C ASP A 31 10.45 -22.35 14.44
N ASN A 32 11.38 -23.05 15.10
CA ASN A 32 11.84 -24.38 14.67
C ASN A 32 10.74 -25.45 14.72
N ALA A 33 9.61 -25.20 15.39
CA ALA A 33 8.45 -26.09 15.40
C ALA A 33 7.46 -25.76 14.26
N GLY A 34 7.79 -24.79 13.40
CA GLY A 34 6.97 -24.35 12.28
C GLY A 34 5.84 -23.39 12.68
N LYS A 35 5.83 -22.89 13.92
CA LYS A 35 4.80 -21.96 14.37
C LYS A 35 5.22 -20.52 14.05
N THR A 36 4.34 -19.78 13.39
CA THR A 36 4.54 -18.36 13.08
C THR A 36 3.99 -17.46 14.17
N TRP A 37 4.77 -16.45 14.54
CA TRP A 37 4.48 -15.46 15.57
C TRP A 37 4.54 -14.06 14.95
N ASN A 38 3.57 -13.20 15.27
CA ASN A 38 3.72 -11.78 14.93
C ASN A 38 4.48 -11.09 16.07
N LEU A 39 5.48 -10.27 15.74
CA LEU A 39 6.28 -9.50 16.69
C LEU A 39 6.14 -8.01 16.39
N GLU A 40 5.72 -7.25 17.38
CA GLU A 40 5.56 -5.80 17.26
C GLU A 40 6.84 -5.06 17.63
N ALA A 41 7.61 -4.69 16.60
CA ALA A 41 8.95 -4.12 16.75
C ALA A 41 8.99 -2.74 17.45
N ILE A 42 7.84 -2.09 17.65
CA ILE A 42 7.72 -0.77 18.29
C ILE A 42 7.14 -0.82 19.71
N SER A 43 6.69 -1.99 20.19
CA SER A 43 6.15 -2.21 21.54
C SER A 43 6.93 -3.29 22.29
N GLY A 44 8.27 -3.23 22.20
CA GLY A 44 9.17 -4.16 22.89
C GLY A 44 9.33 -5.53 22.22
N ALA A 45 8.96 -5.66 20.93
CA ALA A 45 9.00 -6.91 20.17
C ALA A 45 8.17 -8.04 20.79
N GLY A 46 7.10 -7.68 21.51
CA GLY A 46 6.17 -8.63 22.10
C GLY A 46 5.39 -9.40 21.04
N ALA A 47 5.01 -10.64 21.37
CA ALA A 47 4.16 -11.44 20.52
C ALA A 47 2.73 -10.85 20.46
N ALA A 48 2.23 -10.59 19.25
CA ALA A 48 0.88 -10.13 18.99
C ALA A 48 0.08 -11.21 18.25
N ARG A 49 -1.21 -11.36 18.58
CA ARG A 49 -2.12 -12.21 17.82
C ARG A 49 -2.67 -11.42 16.63
N ASP A 50 -3.05 -12.09 15.54
CA ASP A 50 -3.76 -11.44 14.43
C ASP A 50 -4.97 -10.63 14.91
N GLN A 51 -5.72 -11.17 15.89
CA GLN A 51 -6.87 -10.50 16.49
C GLN A 51 -6.53 -9.11 17.07
N HIS A 52 -5.32 -8.94 17.63
CA HIS A 52 -4.90 -7.63 18.16
C HIS A 52 -4.92 -6.54 17.07
N TYR A 53 -4.43 -6.86 15.87
CA TYR A 53 -4.47 -5.93 14.73
C TYR A 53 -5.90 -5.71 14.24
N ARG A 54 -6.72 -6.77 14.20
CA ARG A 54 -8.11 -6.70 13.74
C ARG A 54 -9.01 -5.88 14.67
N ASP A 55 -8.71 -5.87 15.96
CA ASP A 55 -9.43 -5.05 16.95
C ASP A 55 -9.09 -3.57 16.82
N LEU A 56 -7.89 -3.24 16.33
CA LEU A 56 -7.36 -1.87 16.28
C LEU A 56 -7.45 -1.21 14.90
N LEU A 57 -7.49 -2.00 13.84
CA LEU A 57 -7.36 -1.54 12.46
C LEU A 57 -8.48 -2.11 11.59
N PRO A 58 -8.89 -1.40 10.51
CA PRO A 58 -9.97 -1.85 9.63
C PRO A 58 -9.50 -3.01 8.72
N ILE A 59 -9.33 -4.19 9.31
CA ILE A 59 -8.92 -5.42 8.63
C ILE A 59 -10.16 -6.30 8.45
N THR A 60 -10.68 -6.35 7.23
CA THR A 60 -11.81 -7.20 6.89
C THR A 60 -11.38 -8.67 6.71
N ASP A 61 -12.34 -9.60 6.79
CA ASP A 61 -12.07 -11.01 6.49
C ASP A 61 -11.60 -11.20 5.05
N GLU A 62 -12.15 -10.42 4.10
CA GLU A 62 -11.74 -10.44 2.70
C GLU A 62 -10.28 -9.99 2.53
N ALA A 63 -9.85 -8.95 3.26
CA ALA A 63 -8.47 -8.48 3.20
C ALA A 63 -7.47 -9.54 3.70
N VAL A 64 -7.87 -10.34 4.69
CA VAL A 64 -7.07 -11.47 5.18
C VAL A 64 -7.08 -12.62 4.17
N ALA A 65 -8.26 -13.01 3.68
CA ALA A 65 -8.41 -14.11 2.73
C ALA A 65 -7.65 -13.86 1.41
N ASN A 66 -7.62 -12.61 0.98
CA ASN A 66 -6.89 -12.16 -0.21
C ASN A 66 -5.39 -11.89 0.07
N GLY A 67 -4.92 -12.00 1.31
CA GLY A 67 -3.52 -11.77 1.65
C GLY A 67 -3.07 -10.30 1.52
N VAL A 68 -4.00 -9.35 1.59
CA VAL A 68 -3.69 -7.91 1.66
C VAL A 68 -3.07 -7.56 3.01
N PHE A 69 -3.59 -8.14 4.09
CA PHE A 69 -3.10 -7.94 5.45
C PHE A 69 -2.86 -9.26 6.16
N LEU A 70 -1.98 -9.22 7.17
CA LEU A 70 -1.63 -10.33 8.07
C LEU A 70 -1.00 -11.55 7.39
N ALA A 71 -0.75 -11.51 6.09
CA ALA A 71 0.03 -12.51 5.36
C ALA A 71 1.54 -12.23 5.45
N PRO A 72 2.39 -13.26 5.53
CA PRO A 72 3.84 -13.10 5.35
C PRO A 72 4.13 -12.64 3.92
N LEU A 73 5.05 -11.69 3.78
CA LEU A 73 5.50 -11.21 2.48
C LEU A 73 6.66 -12.04 1.93
N THR A 74 6.71 -12.18 0.61
CA THR A 74 7.91 -12.67 -0.09
C THR A 74 9.01 -11.61 -0.10
N ASN A 75 10.24 -11.98 -0.49
CA ASN A 75 11.32 -11.02 -0.66
C ASN A 75 10.99 -9.93 -1.69
N GLU A 76 10.36 -10.32 -2.80
CA GLU A 76 9.95 -9.40 -3.86
C GLU A 76 8.88 -8.40 -3.36
N GLN A 77 7.85 -8.89 -2.66
CA GLN A 77 6.84 -8.05 -2.04
C GLN A 77 7.43 -7.14 -0.95
N SER A 78 8.41 -7.65 -0.19
CA SER A 78 9.12 -6.86 0.83
C SER A 78 9.88 -5.69 0.22
N VAL A 79 10.56 -5.90 -0.91
CA VAL A 79 11.22 -4.83 -1.67
C VAL A 79 10.20 -3.83 -2.20
N ALA A 80 9.05 -4.29 -2.70
CA ALA A 80 7.98 -3.38 -3.12
C ALA A 80 7.48 -2.50 -1.97
N VAL A 81 7.30 -3.06 -0.76
CA VAL A 81 6.92 -2.30 0.44
C VAL A 81 7.99 -1.28 0.84
N ILE A 82 9.27 -1.61 0.75
CA ILE A 82 10.35 -0.65 1.01
C ILE A 82 10.31 0.48 -0.04
N ALA A 83 10.15 0.13 -1.32
CA ALA A 83 10.12 1.10 -2.42
C ALA A 83 8.87 2.01 -2.41
N ALA A 84 7.84 1.67 -1.64
CA ALA A 84 6.65 2.51 -1.46
C ALA A 84 6.98 3.93 -0.98
N VAL A 85 8.05 4.11 -0.21
CA VAL A 85 8.51 5.42 0.26
C VAL A 85 8.90 6.35 -0.88
N VAL A 86 9.34 5.81 -2.02
CA VAL A 86 9.66 6.60 -3.21
C VAL A 86 8.39 7.20 -3.82
N VAL A 87 7.30 6.43 -3.88
CA VAL A 87 6.00 6.94 -4.34
C VAL A 87 5.50 8.05 -3.43
N GLU A 88 5.67 7.89 -2.12
CA GLU A 88 5.28 8.91 -1.14
C GLU A 88 6.07 10.21 -1.31
N GLU A 89 7.39 10.12 -1.47
CA GLU A 89 8.26 11.29 -1.69
C GLU A 89 7.90 12.01 -2.98
N LEU A 90 7.73 11.27 -4.09
CA LEU A 90 7.33 11.85 -5.38
C LEU A 90 5.97 12.57 -5.30
N ILE A 91 5.01 12.03 -4.53
CA ILE A 91 3.74 12.72 -4.27
C ILE A 91 3.98 14.00 -3.45
N ALA A 92 4.83 13.95 -2.42
CA ALA A 92 5.14 15.09 -1.58
C ALA A 92 5.83 16.24 -2.36
N GLU A 93 6.68 15.91 -3.33
CA GLU A 93 7.34 16.86 -4.23
C GLU A 93 6.42 17.38 -5.36
N GLY A 94 5.22 16.80 -5.53
CA GLY A 94 4.31 17.14 -6.61
C GLY A 94 4.63 16.47 -7.96
N SER A 95 5.58 15.55 -7.98
CA SER A 95 5.98 14.73 -9.13
C SER A 95 4.99 13.60 -9.39
N TYR A 96 3.71 13.93 -9.59
CA TYR A 96 2.60 12.96 -9.61
C TYR A 96 2.68 11.95 -10.76
N HIS A 97 3.20 12.34 -11.92
CA HIS A 97 3.39 11.42 -13.06
C HIS A 97 4.42 10.35 -12.71
N ASP A 98 5.55 10.75 -12.13
CA ASP A 98 6.60 9.83 -11.71
C ASP A 98 6.11 8.92 -10.57
N ALA A 99 5.34 9.48 -9.62
CA ALA A 99 4.70 8.69 -8.58
C ALA A 99 3.79 7.60 -9.15
N MET A 100 2.98 7.92 -10.17
CA MET A 100 2.13 6.96 -10.86
C MET A 100 2.94 5.89 -11.60
N ALA A 101 4.04 6.27 -12.26
CA ALA A 101 4.92 5.35 -12.97
C ALA A 101 5.63 4.37 -12.03
N VAL A 102 6.16 4.86 -10.90
CA VAL A 102 6.74 3.99 -9.87
C VAL A 102 5.67 3.08 -9.27
N ALA A 103 4.49 3.60 -8.97
CA ALA A 103 3.38 2.80 -8.45
C ALA A 103 2.99 1.64 -9.39
N ASP A 104 3.04 1.84 -10.71
CA ASP A 104 2.81 0.77 -11.69
C ASP A 104 3.82 -0.38 -11.56
N ILE A 105 5.10 -0.06 -11.43
CA ILE A 105 6.16 -1.06 -11.21
C ILE A 105 5.91 -1.84 -9.91
N LEU A 106 5.56 -1.13 -8.82
CA LEU A 106 5.31 -1.80 -7.54
C LEU A 106 4.08 -2.71 -7.59
N ILE A 107 3.03 -2.34 -8.33
CA ILE A 107 1.83 -3.16 -8.52
C ILE A 107 2.13 -4.40 -9.39
N GLU A 108 3.04 -4.31 -10.35
CA GLU A 108 3.49 -5.47 -11.14
C GLU A 108 4.13 -6.54 -10.24
N HIS A 109 5.02 -6.13 -9.34
CA HIS A 109 5.74 -7.02 -8.42
C HIS A 109 4.92 -7.40 -7.17
N TYR A 110 3.90 -6.61 -6.82
CA TYR A 110 2.97 -6.92 -5.73
C TYR A 110 1.51 -6.56 -6.11
N PRO A 111 0.81 -7.43 -6.86
CA PRO A 111 -0.52 -7.14 -7.42
C PRO A 111 -1.64 -6.92 -6.41
N MET A 112 -1.42 -7.23 -5.13
CA MET A 112 -2.37 -7.07 -4.03
C MET A 112 -1.99 -5.91 -3.10
N PHE A 113 -1.03 -5.07 -3.51
CA PHE A 113 -0.51 -3.97 -2.69
C PHE A 113 -1.49 -2.79 -2.65
N ALA A 114 -2.60 -2.97 -1.93
CA ALA A 114 -3.70 -2.01 -1.84
C ALA A 114 -3.24 -0.60 -1.43
N TYR A 115 -2.23 -0.50 -0.58
CA TYR A 115 -1.63 0.79 -0.20
C TYR A 115 -1.12 1.58 -1.41
N ILE A 116 -0.37 0.94 -2.31
CA ILE A 116 0.16 1.60 -3.50
C ILE A 116 -0.93 1.87 -4.54
N MET A 117 -1.94 1.02 -4.66
CA MET A 117 -3.12 1.34 -5.48
C MET A 117 -3.74 2.66 -5.03
N VAL A 118 -3.96 2.83 -3.73
CA VAL A 118 -4.53 4.05 -3.16
C VAL A 118 -3.58 5.26 -3.34
N LYS A 119 -2.26 5.07 -3.23
CA LYS A 119 -1.28 6.15 -3.53
C LYS A 119 -1.30 6.55 -5.00
N LYS A 120 -1.41 5.60 -5.94
CA LYS A 120 -1.59 5.90 -7.36
C LYS A 120 -2.88 6.67 -7.61
N ALA A 121 -3.98 6.25 -6.97
CA ALA A 121 -5.25 6.96 -7.02
C ALA A 121 -5.09 8.41 -6.51
N THR A 122 -4.38 8.59 -5.38
CA THR A 122 -4.08 9.91 -4.80
C THR A 122 -3.28 10.79 -5.76
N ALA A 123 -2.21 10.27 -6.37
CA ALA A 123 -1.42 11.01 -7.35
C ALA A 123 -2.26 11.44 -8.57
N SER A 124 -3.09 10.54 -9.11
CA SER A 124 -4.00 10.86 -10.22
C SER A 124 -5.06 11.91 -9.82
N TYR A 125 -5.52 11.91 -8.56
CA TYR A 125 -6.43 12.94 -8.06
C TYR A 125 -5.77 14.31 -8.00
N HIS A 126 -4.50 14.39 -7.59
CA HIS A 126 -3.77 15.65 -7.60
C HIS A 126 -3.67 16.22 -9.03
N LEU A 127 -3.37 15.38 -10.02
CA LEU A 127 -3.38 15.80 -11.43
C LEU A 127 -4.77 16.24 -11.90
N LEU A 128 -5.83 15.50 -11.54
CA LEU A 128 -7.20 15.94 -11.82
C LEU A 128 -7.50 17.31 -11.23
N ARG A 129 -7.05 17.54 -10.00
CA ARG A 129 -7.27 18.82 -9.31
C ARG A 129 -6.53 19.96 -10.01
N THR A 130 -5.22 19.82 -10.20
CA THR A 130 -4.36 20.92 -10.70
C THR A 130 -4.51 21.16 -12.19
N GLU A 131 -4.71 20.11 -12.99
CA GLU A 131 -4.82 20.24 -14.45
C GLU A 131 -6.23 20.50 -14.93
N PHE A 132 -7.25 20.13 -14.14
CA PHE A 132 -8.64 20.23 -14.57
C PHE A 132 -9.55 20.98 -13.59
N HIS A 133 -9.76 20.47 -12.37
CA HIS A 133 -10.81 21.02 -11.49
C HIS A 133 -10.56 22.48 -11.08
N GLU A 134 -9.29 22.89 -10.93
CA GLU A 134 -8.92 24.28 -10.61
C GLU A 134 -9.00 25.20 -11.85
N LYS A 135 -8.84 24.66 -13.06
CA LYS A 135 -8.80 25.44 -14.32
C LYS A 135 -10.16 25.53 -15.02
N TYR A 136 -11.00 24.50 -14.89
CA TYR A 136 -12.25 24.34 -15.63
C TYR A 136 -13.41 24.08 -14.65
N PRO A 137 -14.37 25.01 -14.49
CA PRO A 137 -15.49 24.86 -13.57
C PRO A 137 -16.39 23.64 -13.86
N THR A 138 -16.43 23.18 -15.10
CA THR A 138 -17.20 22.01 -15.54
C THR A 138 -16.42 21.23 -16.60
N ALA A 139 -16.76 19.95 -16.78
CA ALA A 139 -16.13 19.10 -17.79
C ALA A 139 -16.36 19.59 -19.24
N GLN A 140 -17.45 20.31 -19.50
CA GLN A 140 -17.74 20.88 -20.83
C GLN A 140 -16.75 21.98 -21.22
N ASN A 141 -16.16 22.65 -20.24
CA ASN A 141 -15.18 23.71 -20.46
C ASN A 141 -13.78 23.18 -20.78
N VAL A 142 -13.57 21.86 -20.69
CA VAL A 142 -12.28 21.21 -20.97
C VAL A 142 -12.07 21.15 -22.49
N PRO A 143 -10.93 21.65 -23.01
CA PRO A 143 -10.57 21.58 -24.43
C PRO A 143 -10.63 20.14 -24.97
N GLU A 144 -11.09 19.97 -26.21
CA GLU A 144 -11.35 18.65 -26.78
C GLU A 144 -10.10 17.75 -26.82
N ASP A 145 -8.94 18.34 -27.08
CA ASP A 145 -7.63 17.68 -27.10
C ASP A 145 -7.18 17.18 -25.71
N GLN A 146 -7.70 17.77 -24.63
CA GLN A 146 -7.38 17.37 -23.25
C GLN A 146 -8.37 16.37 -22.64
N ARG A 147 -9.56 16.21 -23.23
CA ARG A 147 -10.59 15.28 -22.74
C ARG A 147 -10.11 13.82 -22.63
N PRO A 148 -9.29 13.27 -23.54
CA PRO A 148 -8.75 11.92 -23.39
C PRO A 148 -7.89 11.78 -22.12
N TYR A 149 -7.09 12.80 -21.81
CA TYR A 149 -6.23 12.79 -20.63
C TYR A 149 -7.03 12.91 -19.33
N LEU A 150 -8.03 13.80 -19.30
CA LEU A 150 -9.01 13.86 -18.20
C LEU A 150 -9.65 12.49 -17.95
N ALA A 151 -10.16 11.85 -19.00
CA ALA A 151 -10.82 10.54 -18.90
C ALA A 151 -9.86 9.44 -18.44
N TYR A 152 -8.58 9.50 -18.83
CA TYR A 152 -7.54 8.61 -18.33
C TYR A 152 -7.35 8.77 -16.81
N LEU A 153 -7.15 9.99 -16.33
CA LEU A 153 -6.92 10.24 -14.91
C LEU A 153 -8.12 9.87 -14.05
N GLN A 154 -9.34 10.18 -14.50
CA GLN A 154 -10.59 9.75 -13.83
C GLN A 154 -10.66 8.24 -13.71
N ARG A 155 -10.33 7.52 -14.78
CA ARG A 155 -10.32 6.05 -14.78
C ARG A 155 -9.26 5.49 -13.84
N VAL A 156 -8.05 6.04 -13.86
CA VAL A 156 -6.98 5.58 -12.94
C VAL A 156 -7.41 5.81 -11.49
N ASN A 157 -7.90 7.00 -11.16
CA ASN A 157 -8.35 7.33 -9.81
C ASN A 157 -9.40 6.33 -9.30
N GLN A 158 -10.49 6.15 -10.07
CA GLN A 158 -11.59 5.27 -9.68
C GLN A 158 -11.16 3.80 -9.63
N SER A 159 -10.54 3.30 -10.70
CA SER A 159 -10.22 1.86 -10.81
C SER A 159 -9.22 1.38 -9.76
N MET A 160 -8.31 2.24 -9.29
CA MET A 160 -7.38 1.88 -8.24
C MET A 160 -8.05 1.78 -6.87
N PHE A 161 -9.01 2.67 -6.56
CA PHE A 161 -9.84 2.54 -5.36
C PHE A 161 -10.72 1.30 -5.44
N ASP A 162 -11.45 1.11 -6.55
CA ASP A 162 -12.31 -0.07 -6.76
C ASP A 162 -11.53 -1.37 -6.58
N ARG A 163 -10.32 -1.44 -7.16
CA ARG A 163 -9.46 -2.61 -7.03
C ARG A 163 -9.05 -2.81 -5.58
N ALA A 164 -8.54 -1.80 -4.89
CA ALA A 164 -8.18 -1.93 -3.48
C ALA A 164 -9.36 -2.40 -2.62
N GLU A 165 -10.54 -1.80 -2.77
CA GLU A 165 -11.75 -2.14 -2.02
C GLU A 165 -12.26 -3.56 -2.34
N SER A 166 -12.15 -4.00 -3.60
CA SER A 166 -12.47 -5.38 -4.01
C SER A 166 -11.58 -6.42 -3.35
N LEU A 167 -10.36 -6.04 -2.95
CA LEU A 167 -9.45 -6.90 -2.20
C LEU A 167 -9.73 -6.91 -0.69
N GLY A 168 -10.70 -6.12 -0.23
CA GLY A 168 -11.06 -5.97 1.19
C GLY A 168 -10.41 -4.78 1.88
N TRP A 169 -9.63 -3.95 1.17
CA TRP A 169 -9.07 -2.73 1.76
C TRP A 169 -10.19 -1.77 2.18
N ARG A 170 -10.01 -1.13 3.34
CA ARG A 170 -10.89 -0.06 3.83
C ARG A 170 -10.04 1.09 4.37
N SER A 171 -10.54 2.30 4.22
CA SER A 171 -9.88 3.49 4.76
C SER A 171 -9.90 3.46 6.30
N LEU A 172 -8.87 4.04 6.89
CA LEU A 172 -8.83 4.26 8.34
C LEU A 172 -9.80 5.40 8.67
N GLN A 173 -10.93 5.08 9.31
CA GLN A 173 -11.82 6.09 9.87
C GLN A 173 -11.15 6.68 11.13
N ARG A 174 -10.96 7.99 11.16
CA ARG A 174 -10.49 8.74 12.33
C ARG A 174 -11.67 9.41 13.02
#